data_AF-A0A3L8BZQ8-F1
#
_entry.id   AF-A0A3L8BZQ8-F1
#
_cell.length_a   1.000
_cell.length_b   1.000
_cell.length_c   1.000
_cell.angle_alpha   90.00
_cell.angle_beta   90.00
_cell.angle_gamma   90.00
#
_symmetry.space_group_name_H-M   'P 1'
#
loop_
_entity.id
_entity.type
_entity.pdbx_description
1 polymer ?
#
loop_
_entity_poly.entity_id
_entity_poly.type
_entity_poly.pdbx_seq_one_letter_code
_entity_poly.pdbx_strand_id
1 'polypeptide(L)'
;MKAILPAVKGCSGFTLVELIIVITLVGVVAVMASTIISQQMQGYVDTARRAELVGKADAALSRMARDLRNAVPHSIRVSGSAIEWVPISGFGRYRKFPTGGAGDVLDFSVADESFDVFGSVPAVAAGNRMVIANSAAAASGYNLYQAASDGSSLPLGSHVITATGVTLSAAAGVISLSTPFQFSQDSIASRFYIVDGAGSYVCNLSDGTLRRYQSYPLQSSQPTNTALAPLASAATALLVDAVSNCVFGYTALDQQHGLVTIELELSLGSESISLVRFIHVENRP
;
A
#
# COMPACT_ATOMS: atom_id res chain seq x y z
N MET A 1 91.98 49.67 -15.85
CA MET A 1 90.64 49.16 -15.46
C MET A 1 90.27 48.05 -16.43
N LYS A 2 90.18 46.80 -15.95
CA LYS A 2 89.88 45.63 -16.77
C LYS A 2 88.36 45.37 -16.66
N ALA A 3 87.62 45.66 -17.72
CA ALA A 3 86.17 45.43 -17.74
C ALA A 3 85.90 43.92 -17.81
N ILE A 4 85.24 43.39 -16.79
CA ILE A 4 84.75 42.01 -16.76
C ILE A 4 83.36 42.04 -17.40
N LEU A 5 83.23 41.53 -18.62
CA LEU A 5 81.94 41.34 -19.27
C LEU A 5 81.25 40.10 -18.69
N PRO A 6 79.94 40.15 -18.38
CA PRO A 6 79.21 39.00 -17.87
C PRO A 6 79.03 37.95 -18.96
N ALA A 7 79.27 36.69 -18.61
CA ALA A 7 79.04 35.56 -19.51
C ALA A 7 77.54 35.41 -19.81
N VAL A 8 77.18 35.49 -21.08
CA VAL A 8 75.82 35.17 -21.55
C VAL A 8 75.60 33.67 -21.33
N LYS A 9 74.71 33.32 -20.40
CA LYS A 9 74.20 31.94 -20.27
C LYS A 9 73.44 31.60 -21.56
N GLY A 10 73.97 30.67 -22.35
CA GLY A 10 73.24 30.13 -23.50
C GLY A 10 71.96 29.46 -23.03
N CYS A 11 70.81 29.85 -23.60
CA CYS A 11 69.58 29.09 -23.46
C CYS A 11 69.78 27.71 -24.09
N SER A 12 69.78 26.65 -23.29
CA SER A 12 69.65 25.29 -23.81
C SER A 12 68.24 25.13 -24.38
N GLY A 13 68.12 25.08 -25.70
CA GLY A 13 66.87 24.69 -26.34
C GLY A 13 66.58 23.21 -26.09
N PHE A 14 65.29 22.87 -26.01
CA PHE A 14 64.84 21.48 -25.95
C PHE A 14 65.10 20.78 -27.29
N THR A 15 65.51 19.51 -27.24
CA THR A 15 65.68 18.72 -28.47
C THR A 15 64.32 18.24 -28.99
N LEU A 16 64.21 18.06 -30.31
CA LEU A 16 62.99 17.53 -30.92
C LEU A 16 62.62 16.15 -30.37
N VAL A 17 63.63 15.33 -30.05
CA VAL A 17 63.45 14.00 -29.44
C VAL A 17 62.86 14.11 -28.03
N GLU A 18 63.36 15.06 -27.23
CA GLU A 18 62.84 15.32 -25.87
C GLU A 18 61.38 15.78 -25.90
N LEU A 19 61.01 16.65 -26.86
CA LEU A 19 59.62 17.06 -27.06
C LEU A 19 58.72 15.86 -27.41
N ILE A 20 59.16 14.99 -28.33
CA ILE A 20 58.38 13.79 -28.73
C ILE A 20 58.17 12.84 -27.54
N ILE A 21 59.21 12.58 -26.75
CA ILE A 21 59.10 11.73 -25.55
C ILE A 21 58.12 12.34 -24.54
N VAL A 22 58.16 13.66 -24.34
CA VAL A 22 57.24 14.34 -23.41
C VAL A 22 55.79 14.23 -23.87
N ILE A 23 55.48 14.56 -25.13
CA ILE A 23 54.08 14.51 -25.60
C ILE A 23 53.53 13.07 -25.60
N THR A 24 54.37 12.06 -25.90
CA THR A 24 53.96 10.66 -25.88
C THR A 24 53.69 10.17 -24.46
N LEU A 25 54.58 10.47 -23.51
CA LEU A 25 54.38 10.11 -22.09
C LEU A 25 53.16 10.81 -21.49
N VAL A 26 52.98 12.11 -21.76
CA VAL A 26 51.79 12.85 -21.32
C VAL A 26 50.53 12.26 -21.93
N GLY A 27 50.54 11.88 -23.21
CA GLY A 27 49.42 11.21 -23.86
C GLY A 27 49.01 9.90 -23.16
N VAL A 28 49.98 9.04 -22.83
CA VAL A 28 49.71 7.77 -22.12
C VAL A 28 49.13 8.04 -20.73
N VAL A 29 49.73 8.95 -19.97
CA VAL A 29 49.26 9.28 -18.60
C VAL A 29 47.88 9.93 -18.64
N ALA A 30 47.60 10.82 -19.61
CA ALA A 30 46.30 11.46 -19.77
C ALA A 30 45.19 10.46 -20.07
N VAL A 31 45.44 9.45 -20.91
CA VAL A 31 44.47 8.38 -21.18
C VAL A 31 44.21 7.56 -19.92
N MET A 32 45.25 7.15 -19.18
CA MET A 32 45.09 6.42 -17.91
C MET A 32 44.29 7.23 -16.89
N ALA A 33 44.65 8.50 -16.67
CA ALA A 33 43.93 9.39 -15.76
C ALA A 33 42.47 9.58 -16.15
N SER A 34 42.18 9.73 -17.46
CA SER A 34 40.81 9.86 -17.98
C SER A 34 39.96 8.65 -17.64
N THR A 35 40.48 7.42 -17.80
CA THR A 35 39.74 6.20 -17.46
C THR A 35 39.42 6.07 -15.97
N ILE A 36 40.35 6.48 -15.10
CA ILE A 36 40.16 6.43 -13.65
C ILE A 36 39.10 7.45 -13.21
N ILE A 37 39.09 8.65 -13.81
CA ILE A 37 38.10 9.68 -13.51
C ILE A 37 36.72 9.26 -14.02
N SER A 38 36.62 8.71 -15.23
CA SER A 38 35.34 8.28 -15.80
C SER A 38 34.71 7.14 -14.99
N GLN A 39 35.51 6.18 -14.53
CA GLN A 39 35.05 5.10 -13.65
C GLN A 39 34.53 5.61 -12.31
N GLN A 40 35.21 6.59 -11.68
CA GLN A 40 34.74 7.19 -10.42
C GLN A 40 33.41 7.93 -10.62
N MET A 41 33.27 8.68 -11.71
CA MET A 41 32.02 9.37 -12.05
C MET A 41 30.88 8.39 -12.31
N GLN A 42 31.15 7.29 -13.03
CA GLN A 42 30.17 6.22 -13.25
C GLN A 42 29.73 5.58 -11.92
N GLY A 43 30.68 5.22 -11.06
CA GLY A 43 30.38 4.65 -9.74
C GLY A 43 29.53 5.59 -8.86
N TYR A 44 29.77 6.91 -8.92
CA TYR A 44 28.92 7.88 -8.23
C TYR A 44 27.49 7.91 -8.78
N VAL A 45 27.33 7.91 -10.11
CA VAL A 45 26.01 7.92 -10.77
C VAL A 45 25.25 6.62 -10.46
N ASP A 46 25.91 5.47 -10.50
CA ASP A 46 25.29 4.18 -10.19
C ASP A 46 24.84 4.12 -8.72
N THR A 47 25.68 4.62 -7.80
CA THR A 47 25.32 4.73 -6.38
C THR A 47 24.10 5.64 -6.18
N ALA A 48 24.06 6.78 -6.85
CA ALA A 48 22.94 7.71 -6.79
C ALA A 48 21.65 7.07 -7.34
N ARG A 49 21.73 6.35 -8.47
CA ARG A 49 20.59 5.64 -9.07
C ARG A 49 20.06 4.55 -8.15
N ARG A 50 20.95 3.77 -7.55
CA ARG A 50 20.55 2.73 -6.58
C ARG A 50 19.87 3.34 -5.36
N ALA A 51 20.39 4.45 -4.83
CA ALA A 51 19.78 5.14 -3.71
C ALA A 51 18.37 5.66 -4.05
N GLU A 52 18.17 6.19 -5.26
CA GLU A 52 16.84 6.61 -5.74
C GLU A 52 15.86 5.43 -5.79
N LEU A 53 16.26 4.31 -6.41
CA LEU A 53 15.41 3.12 -6.49
C LEU A 53 15.04 2.60 -5.09
N VAL A 54 16.01 2.51 -4.19
CA VAL A 54 15.77 2.03 -2.81
C VAL A 54 14.80 2.97 -2.08
N GLY A 55 14.98 4.28 -2.23
CA GLY A 55 14.07 5.28 -1.65
C GLY A 55 12.64 5.17 -2.18
N LYS A 56 12.47 4.99 -3.50
CA LYS A 56 11.17 4.77 -4.13
C LYS A 56 10.50 3.48 -3.63
N ALA A 57 11.24 2.37 -3.60
CA ALA A 57 10.74 1.08 -3.13
C ALA A 57 10.33 1.12 -1.66
N ASP A 58 11.17 1.67 -0.77
CA ASP A 58 10.83 1.73 0.66
C ASP A 58 9.66 2.69 0.94
N ALA A 59 9.56 3.82 0.25
CA ALA A 59 8.42 4.72 0.36
C ALA A 59 7.11 4.03 -0.06
N ALA A 60 7.13 3.31 -1.19
CA ALA A 60 6.00 2.52 -1.68
C ALA A 60 5.60 1.43 -0.68
N LEU A 61 6.54 0.58 -0.29
CA LEU A 61 6.32 -0.52 0.65
C LEU A 61 5.85 -0.04 2.03
N SER A 62 6.41 1.08 2.52
CA SER A 62 5.99 1.70 3.78
C SER A 62 4.57 2.27 3.70
N ARG A 63 4.18 2.82 2.56
CA ARG A 63 2.80 3.26 2.33
C ARG A 63 1.84 2.07 2.30
N MET A 64 2.16 1.03 1.54
CA MET A 64 1.35 -0.21 1.50
C MET A 64 1.20 -0.82 2.90
N ALA A 65 2.28 -0.88 3.68
CA ALA A 65 2.26 -1.41 5.04
C ALA A 65 1.31 -0.63 5.97
N ARG A 66 1.27 0.70 5.87
CA ARG A 66 0.33 1.50 6.66
C ARG A 66 -1.12 1.24 6.26
N ASP A 67 -1.40 1.20 4.96
CA ASP A 67 -2.74 0.99 4.45
C ASP A 67 -3.27 -0.41 4.82
N LEU A 68 -2.45 -1.45 4.67
CA LEU A 68 -2.83 -2.85 4.95
C LEU A 68 -2.94 -3.16 6.44
N ARG A 69 -2.20 -2.46 7.31
CA ARG A 69 -2.38 -2.57 8.77
C ARG A 69 -3.73 -2.00 9.24
N ASN A 70 -4.33 -1.11 8.46
CA ASN A 70 -5.64 -0.51 8.73
C ASN A 70 -6.76 -1.18 7.91
N ALA A 71 -6.59 -2.45 7.57
CA ALA A 71 -7.60 -3.23 6.86
C ALA A 71 -8.64 -3.79 7.85
N VAL A 72 -9.89 -3.90 7.40
CA VAL A 72 -10.92 -4.67 8.11
C VAL A 72 -10.43 -6.12 8.26
N PRO A 73 -10.59 -6.75 9.44
CA PRO A 73 -10.28 -8.16 9.66
C PRO A 73 -10.81 -9.05 8.54
N HIS A 74 -10.01 -9.98 8.02
CA HIS A 74 -10.39 -10.90 6.92
C HIS A 74 -10.83 -10.23 5.60
N SER A 75 -10.47 -8.96 5.38
CA SER A 75 -10.74 -8.27 4.11
C SER A 75 -9.60 -8.36 3.09
N ILE A 76 -8.38 -8.73 3.51
CA ILE A 76 -7.25 -8.80 2.59
C ILE A 76 -7.38 -10.01 1.68
N ARG A 77 -7.27 -9.80 0.38
CA ARG A 77 -7.20 -10.85 -0.63
C ARG A 77 -6.25 -10.50 -1.77
N VAL A 78 -5.68 -11.52 -2.38
CA VAL A 78 -4.69 -11.41 -3.44
C VAL A 78 -5.16 -12.20 -4.66
N SER A 79 -5.02 -11.61 -5.84
CA SER A 79 -5.30 -12.25 -7.11
C SER A 79 -4.32 -11.74 -8.16
N GLY A 80 -3.43 -12.62 -8.63
CA GLY A 80 -2.36 -12.28 -9.56
C GLY A 80 -1.48 -11.13 -9.05
N SER A 81 -1.34 -10.08 -9.86
CA SER A 81 -0.55 -8.88 -9.54
C SER A 81 -1.34 -7.81 -8.79
N ALA A 82 -2.41 -8.18 -8.09
CA ALA A 82 -3.23 -7.26 -7.30
C ALA A 82 -3.46 -7.75 -5.86
N ILE A 83 -3.36 -6.82 -4.92
CA ILE A 83 -3.77 -7.00 -3.52
C ILE A 83 -4.89 -6.01 -3.21
N GLU A 84 -5.99 -6.53 -2.66
CA GLU A 84 -7.17 -5.76 -2.29
C GLU A 84 -7.41 -5.87 -0.78
N TRP A 85 -7.94 -4.80 -0.19
CA TRP A 85 -8.39 -4.77 1.20
C TRP A 85 -9.56 -3.78 1.34
N VAL A 86 -10.18 -3.76 2.52
CA VAL A 86 -11.17 -2.73 2.88
C VAL A 86 -10.57 -1.83 3.97
N PRO A 87 -10.28 -0.55 3.69
CA PRO A 87 -9.73 0.35 4.67
C PRO A 87 -10.77 0.74 5.74
N ILE A 88 -10.34 0.77 7.00
CA ILE A 88 -11.13 1.26 8.12
C ILE A 88 -11.06 2.80 8.15
N SER A 89 -12.19 3.48 7.99
CA SER A 89 -12.28 4.94 8.14
C SER A 89 -12.65 5.37 9.56
N GLY A 90 -13.31 4.50 10.32
CA GLY A 90 -13.65 4.69 11.72
C GLY A 90 -13.97 3.36 12.38
N PHE A 91 -13.98 3.32 13.70
CA PHE A 91 -14.33 2.10 14.46
C PHE A 91 -14.90 2.47 15.82
N GLY A 92 -15.55 1.52 16.46
CA GLY A 92 -16.10 1.71 17.79
C GLY A 92 -16.52 0.40 18.42
N ARG A 93 -17.12 0.50 19.62
CA ARG A 93 -17.71 -0.65 20.31
C ARG A 93 -19.19 -0.44 20.52
N TYR A 94 -20.02 -1.34 20.03
CA TYR A 94 -21.45 -1.30 20.28
C TYR A 94 -21.78 -1.88 21.66
N ARG A 95 -22.94 -1.51 22.19
CA ARG A 95 -23.48 -2.06 23.42
C ARG A 95 -24.04 -3.45 23.15
N LYS A 96 -23.44 -4.46 23.80
CA LYS A 96 -23.84 -5.88 23.69
C LYS A 96 -24.80 -6.35 24.80
N PHE A 97 -24.80 -5.67 25.95
CA PHE A 97 -25.64 -6.02 27.08
C PHE A 97 -26.30 -4.78 27.68
N PRO A 98 -27.53 -4.89 28.22
CA PRO A 98 -28.16 -3.80 28.91
C PRO A 98 -27.41 -3.49 30.21
N THR A 99 -27.18 -2.21 30.50
CA THR A 99 -26.63 -1.78 31.80
C THR A 99 -27.76 -1.11 32.58
N GLY A 100 -28.25 -1.75 33.65
CA GLY A 100 -29.31 -1.18 34.49
C GLY A 100 -30.66 -0.92 33.79
N GLY A 101 -30.91 -1.55 32.63
CA GLY A 101 -32.19 -1.51 31.91
C GLY A 101 -32.44 -0.29 31.00
N ALA A 102 -31.48 0.63 30.86
CA ALA A 102 -31.70 1.92 30.18
C ALA A 102 -30.82 2.13 28.92
N GLY A 103 -30.40 1.04 28.26
CA GLY A 103 -29.46 1.11 27.14
C GLY A 103 -29.92 0.36 25.91
N ASP A 104 -29.71 0.98 24.74
CA ASP A 104 -30.03 0.41 23.44
C ASP A 104 -28.93 -0.57 23.00
N VAL A 105 -29.27 -1.85 22.90
CA VAL A 105 -28.34 -2.96 22.57
C VAL A 105 -28.52 -3.27 21.10
N LEU A 106 -27.42 -3.44 20.36
CA LEU A 106 -27.50 -3.93 18.99
C LEU A 106 -28.07 -5.35 18.96
N ASP A 107 -29.26 -5.52 18.40
CA ASP A 107 -29.95 -6.80 18.26
C ASP A 107 -29.55 -7.49 16.94
N PHE A 108 -29.02 -8.71 17.07
CA PHE A 108 -28.62 -9.55 15.93
C PHE A 108 -29.74 -10.50 15.48
N SER A 109 -30.81 -10.64 16.27
CA SER A 109 -31.94 -11.55 16.01
C SER A 109 -33.03 -10.95 15.13
N VAL A 110 -33.06 -9.62 15.02
CA VAL A 110 -33.99 -8.85 14.18
C VAL A 110 -33.26 -7.77 13.40
N ALA A 111 -33.96 -7.11 12.49
CA ALA A 111 -33.42 -5.92 11.84
C ALA A 111 -33.48 -4.74 12.80
N ASP A 112 -32.34 -4.11 13.05
CA ASP A 112 -32.18 -3.06 14.03
C ASP A 112 -31.92 -1.71 13.35
N GLU A 113 -32.40 -0.62 13.95
CA GLU A 113 -32.32 0.75 13.41
C GLU A 113 -31.38 1.65 14.21
N SER A 114 -31.09 1.32 15.47
CA SER A 114 -30.19 2.08 16.31
C SER A 114 -29.54 1.26 17.39
N PHE A 115 -28.41 1.71 17.91
CA PHE A 115 -27.80 1.11 19.08
C PHE A 115 -26.82 2.09 19.75
N ASP A 116 -26.60 1.88 21.05
CA ASP A 116 -25.62 2.65 21.81
C ASP A 116 -24.18 2.20 21.50
N VAL A 117 -23.27 3.16 21.51
CA VAL A 117 -21.83 2.97 21.33
C VAL A 117 -21.09 3.43 22.59
N PHE A 118 -20.06 2.68 22.95
CA PHE A 118 -19.15 3.06 24.04
C PHE A 118 -18.04 3.98 23.53
N GLY A 119 -17.82 5.08 24.25
CA GLY A 119 -16.77 6.05 23.97
C GLY A 119 -17.19 7.10 22.94
N SER A 120 -16.20 7.72 22.29
CA SER A 120 -16.45 8.70 21.24
C SER A 120 -16.99 8.02 19.99
N VAL A 121 -18.12 8.51 19.47
CA VAL A 121 -18.67 8.00 18.21
C VAL A 121 -17.77 8.42 17.05
N PRO A 122 -17.37 7.49 16.14
CA PRO A 122 -16.55 7.85 15.00
C PRO A 122 -17.29 8.80 14.06
N ALA A 123 -16.55 9.63 13.33
CA ALA A 123 -17.12 10.43 12.26
C ALA A 123 -17.67 9.51 11.15
N VAL A 124 -18.87 9.84 10.66
CA VAL A 124 -19.51 9.09 9.59
C VAL A 124 -19.88 10.04 8.46
N ALA A 125 -19.55 9.65 7.24
CA ALA A 125 -19.81 10.43 6.02
C ALA A 125 -20.86 9.73 5.15
N ALA A 126 -21.44 10.48 4.20
CA ALA A 126 -22.33 9.91 3.21
C ALA A 126 -21.61 8.83 2.38
N GLY A 127 -22.28 7.69 2.18
CA GLY A 127 -21.70 6.53 1.47
C GLY A 127 -20.94 5.55 2.37
N ASN A 128 -20.61 5.93 3.60
CA ASN A 128 -19.97 5.02 4.55
C ASN A 128 -20.89 3.84 4.87
N ARG A 129 -20.29 2.65 4.95
CA ARG A 129 -20.96 1.40 5.35
C ARG A 129 -20.39 0.90 6.66
N MET A 130 -21.18 0.11 7.38
CA MET A 130 -20.78 -0.47 8.66
C MET A 130 -20.53 -1.95 8.49
N VAL A 131 -19.40 -2.42 9.03
CA VAL A 131 -18.99 -3.83 9.05
C VAL A 131 -18.93 -4.32 10.49
N ILE A 132 -19.54 -5.47 10.75
CA ILE A 132 -19.47 -6.20 12.02
C ILE A 132 -19.16 -7.66 11.73
N ALA A 133 -18.22 -8.23 12.47
CA ALA A 133 -17.92 -9.66 12.46
C ALA A 133 -17.58 -10.26 11.06
N ASN A 134 -16.85 -9.50 10.23
CA ASN A 134 -16.35 -10.04 8.97
C ASN A 134 -15.45 -11.26 9.22
N SER A 135 -15.62 -12.31 8.41
CA SER A 135 -14.91 -13.58 8.58
C SER A 135 -14.24 -14.04 7.28
N ALA A 136 -13.31 -15.00 7.39
CA ALA A 136 -12.69 -15.64 6.23
C ALA A 136 -13.62 -16.61 5.49
N ALA A 137 -14.82 -16.91 6.01
CA ALA A 137 -15.72 -17.87 5.40
C ALA A 137 -16.29 -17.31 4.09
N ALA A 138 -15.94 -17.94 2.96
CA ALA A 138 -16.44 -17.57 1.64
C ALA A 138 -17.90 -18.05 1.42
N ALA A 139 -18.80 -17.62 2.30
CA ALA A 139 -20.21 -17.96 2.31
C ALA A 139 -21.09 -16.70 2.45
N SER A 140 -22.28 -16.74 1.87
CA SER A 140 -23.24 -15.64 1.91
C SER A 140 -23.56 -15.22 3.34
N GLY A 141 -23.50 -13.92 3.60
CA GLY A 141 -23.74 -13.32 4.91
C GLY A 141 -22.53 -13.32 5.85
N TYR A 142 -21.48 -14.12 5.62
CA TYR A 142 -20.33 -14.25 6.54
C TYR A 142 -19.11 -13.40 6.20
N ASN A 143 -18.97 -13.02 4.92
CA ASN A 143 -17.82 -12.25 4.44
C ASN A 143 -18.30 -11.07 3.61
N LEU A 144 -17.68 -9.90 3.79
CA LEU A 144 -18.06 -8.63 3.18
C LEU A 144 -18.00 -8.58 1.65
N TYR A 145 -17.33 -9.55 1.01
CA TYR A 145 -17.28 -9.71 -0.44
C TYR A 145 -18.35 -10.66 -0.97
N GLN A 146 -19.00 -11.43 -0.10
CA GLN A 146 -20.06 -12.36 -0.50
C GLN A 146 -21.41 -11.66 -0.57
N ALA A 147 -22.41 -12.35 -1.10
CA ALA A 147 -23.77 -11.84 -1.10
C ALA A 147 -24.36 -11.85 0.33
N ALA A 148 -25.47 -11.12 0.53
CA ALA A 148 -26.29 -11.30 1.73
C ALA A 148 -26.78 -12.75 1.83
N SER A 149 -27.07 -13.20 3.05
CA SER A 149 -27.58 -14.56 3.30
C SER A 149 -28.79 -14.89 2.43
N ASP A 150 -28.80 -16.10 1.89
CA ASP A 150 -29.92 -16.69 1.15
C ASP A 150 -30.95 -17.37 2.07
N GLY A 151 -30.74 -17.33 3.40
CA GLY A 151 -31.62 -17.96 4.38
C GLY A 151 -31.23 -19.38 4.78
N SER A 152 -30.16 -19.96 4.22
CA SER A 152 -29.77 -21.35 4.47
C SER A 152 -29.21 -21.62 5.88
N SER A 153 -28.33 -20.73 6.37
CA SER A 153 -27.63 -20.87 7.66
C SER A 153 -27.73 -19.62 8.55
N LEU A 154 -28.13 -18.49 7.97
CA LEU A 154 -28.31 -17.20 8.62
C LEU A 154 -29.66 -16.64 8.20
N PRO A 155 -30.26 -15.71 8.98
CA PRO A 155 -31.50 -15.05 8.58
C PRO A 155 -31.44 -14.50 7.16
N LEU A 156 -32.53 -14.66 6.40
CA LEU A 156 -32.59 -14.23 5.00
C LEU A 156 -32.30 -12.73 4.87
N GLY A 157 -31.37 -12.35 3.99
CA GLY A 157 -30.99 -10.96 3.75
C GLY A 157 -30.01 -10.37 4.78
N SER A 158 -29.68 -11.08 5.86
CA SER A 158 -28.67 -10.64 6.82
C SER A 158 -27.25 -10.67 6.24
N HIS A 159 -26.38 -9.80 6.75
CA HIS A 159 -25.00 -9.69 6.27
C HIS A 159 -24.07 -9.05 7.31
N VAL A 160 -22.77 -9.35 7.24
CA VAL A 160 -21.71 -8.65 8.02
C VAL A 160 -21.48 -7.18 7.64
N ILE A 161 -22.04 -6.68 6.52
CA ILE A 161 -21.91 -5.28 6.09
C ILE A 161 -23.26 -4.70 5.68
N THR A 162 -23.58 -3.48 6.12
CA THR A 162 -24.85 -2.79 5.78
C THR A 162 -25.00 -2.64 4.27
N ALA A 163 -26.21 -2.67 3.69
CA ALA A 163 -26.40 -2.50 2.24
C ALA A 163 -26.02 -1.08 1.75
N THR A 164 -25.72 -0.91 0.46
CA THR A 164 -25.26 0.38 -0.14
C THR A 164 -26.27 1.53 0.02
N GLY A 165 -27.56 1.24 0.21
CA GLY A 165 -28.60 2.25 0.43
C GLY A 165 -28.82 2.64 1.91
N VAL A 166 -28.20 1.92 2.85
CA VAL A 166 -28.30 2.24 4.28
C VAL A 166 -27.35 3.38 4.59
N THR A 167 -27.88 4.51 5.04
CA THR A 167 -27.06 5.63 5.50
C THR A 167 -26.89 5.56 7.01
N LEU A 168 -25.71 5.93 7.45
CA LEU A 168 -25.30 5.90 8.85
C LEU A 168 -25.31 7.32 9.42
N SER A 169 -25.79 7.47 10.64
CA SER A 169 -25.66 8.71 11.41
C SER A 169 -25.19 8.42 12.83
N ALA A 170 -24.51 9.40 13.42
CA ALA A 170 -23.80 9.28 14.67
C ALA A 170 -24.06 10.52 15.52
N ALA A 171 -24.76 10.38 16.65
CA ALA A 171 -25.06 11.50 17.54
C ALA A 171 -25.20 11.04 19.00
N ALA A 172 -24.66 11.82 19.94
CA ALA A 172 -24.84 11.63 21.38
C ALA A 172 -24.58 10.19 21.91
N GLY A 173 -23.63 9.46 21.32
CA GLY A 173 -23.32 8.08 21.73
C GLY A 173 -24.15 7.00 21.05
N VAL A 174 -25.00 7.36 20.08
CA VAL A 174 -25.88 6.44 19.34
C VAL A 174 -25.45 6.40 17.87
N ILE A 175 -25.48 5.22 17.28
CA ILE A 175 -25.49 5.03 15.83
C ILE A 175 -26.92 4.75 15.38
N SER A 176 -27.35 5.40 14.31
CA SER A 176 -28.65 5.12 13.68
C SER A 176 -28.48 4.79 12.20
N LEU A 177 -29.28 3.84 11.73
CA LEU A 177 -29.36 3.37 10.35
C LEU A 177 -30.64 3.91 9.70
N SER A 178 -30.56 4.44 8.48
CA SER A 178 -31.75 4.97 7.79
C SER A 178 -32.78 3.92 7.42
N THR A 179 -32.35 2.66 7.31
CA THR A 179 -33.21 1.51 7.14
C THR A 179 -32.78 0.41 8.12
N PRO A 180 -33.72 -0.28 8.79
CA PRO A 180 -33.40 -1.38 9.68
C PRO A 180 -32.56 -2.43 8.96
N PHE A 181 -31.52 -2.89 9.64
CA PHE A 181 -30.58 -3.85 9.08
C PHE A 181 -30.25 -4.94 10.10
N GLN A 182 -30.34 -6.20 9.68
CA GLN A 182 -29.95 -7.34 10.50
C GLN A 182 -28.51 -7.75 10.18
N PHE A 183 -27.60 -7.52 11.12
CA PHE A 183 -26.27 -8.08 11.04
C PHE A 183 -26.33 -9.60 11.26
N SER A 184 -25.61 -10.35 10.44
CA SER A 184 -25.63 -11.81 10.50
C SER A 184 -24.89 -12.39 11.71
N GLN A 185 -23.93 -11.67 12.26
CA GLN A 185 -23.03 -12.16 13.30
C GLN A 185 -22.61 -11.04 14.24
N ASP A 186 -22.42 -11.39 15.51
CA ASP A 186 -21.89 -10.48 16.52
C ASP A 186 -20.36 -10.56 16.60
N SER A 187 -19.72 -9.44 16.97
CA SER A 187 -18.29 -9.43 17.31
C SER A 187 -18.12 -9.88 18.76
N ILE A 188 -17.19 -10.83 18.99
CA ILE A 188 -16.81 -11.28 20.33
C ILE A 188 -16.34 -10.10 21.18
N ALA A 189 -15.64 -9.14 20.58
CA ALA A 189 -15.14 -7.93 21.23
C ALA A 189 -16.10 -6.73 21.14
N SER A 190 -17.32 -6.95 20.64
CA SER A 190 -18.35 -5.94 20.40
C SER A 190 -17.88 -4.78 19.53
N ARG A 191 -17.04 -5.06 18.52
CA ARG A 191 -16.47 -4.06 17.61
C ARG A 191 -17.33 -3.89 16.37
N PHE A 192 -17.33 -2.66 15.84
CA PHE A 192 -17.78 -2.36 14.48
C PHE A 192 -16.76 -1.48 13.78
N TYR A 193 -16.74 -1.54 12.45
CA TYR A 193 -15.90 -0.72 11.58
C TYR A 193 -16.75 0.07 10.60
N ILE A 194 -16.33 1.29 10.31
CA ILE A 194 -16.87 2.16 9.28
C ILE A 194 -15.92 2.09 8.08
N VAL A 195 -16.48 1.91 6.89
CA VAL A 195 -15.72 1.70 5.64
C VAL A 195 -16.30 2.54 4.51
N ASP A 196 -15.47 2.83 3.51
CA ASP A 196 -15.84 3.58 2.30
C ASP A 196 -15.31 2.83 1.06
N GLY A 197 -15.89 1.67 0.77
CA GLY A 197 -15.48 0.83 -0.35
C GLY A 197 -14.13 0.11 -0.15
N ALA A 198 -13.63 -0.49 -1.22
CA ALA A 198 -12.38 -1.23 -1.24
C ALA A 198 -11.19 -0.36 -1.72
N GLY A 199 -9.99 -0.78 -1.33
CA GLY A 199 -8.72 -0.29 -1.85
C GLY A 199 -7.94 -1.43 -2.49
N SER A 200 -7.20 -1.12 -3.56
CA SER A 200 -6.30 -2.09 -4.21
C SER A 200 -4.97 -1.48 -4.56
N TYR A 201 -3.92 -2.30 -4.51
CA TYR A 201 -2.69 -2.05 -5.25
C TYR A 201 -2.64 -3.01 -6.43
N VAL A 202 -2.45 -2.45 -7.63
CA VAL A 202 -2.32 -3.24 -8.85
C VAL A 202 -0.96 -2.95 -9.46
N CYS A 203 -0.18 -4.01 -9.63
CA CYS A 203 1.06 -3.96 -10.36
C CYS A 203 0.80 -4.26 -11.84
N ASN A 204 1.20 -3.33 -12.70
CA ASN A 204 1.16 -3.45 -14.13
C ASN A 204 2.60 -3.46 -14.66
N LEU A 205 3.07 -4.64 -15.06
CA LEU A 205 4.44 -4.84 -15.55
C LEU A 205 4.64 -4.36 -16.98
N SER A 206 3.58 -4.28 -17.81
CA SER A 206 3.71 -3.70 -19.16
C SER A 206 3.94 -2.19 -19.10
N ASP A 207 3.32 -1.52 -18.13
CA ASP A 207 3.50 -0.08 -17.90
C ASP A 207 4.68 0.20 -16.95
N GLY A 208 5.21 -0.82 -16.28
CA GLY A 208 6.25 -0.69 -15.25
C GLY A 208 5.79 0.13 -14.04
N THR A 209 4.52 -0.02 -13.62
CA THR A 209 3.95 0.80 -12.54
C THR A 209 3.23 -0.01 -11.48
N LEU A 210 3.29 0.49 -10.25
CA LEU A 210 2.43 0.07 -9.15
C LEU A 210 1.49 1.23 -8.82
N ARG A 211 0.19 0.99 -8.97
CA ARG A 211 -0.85 2.00 -8.72
C ARG A 211 -1.74 1.60 -7.55
N ARG A 212 -2.16 2.61 -6.80
CA ARG A 212 -3.17 2.49 -5.75
C ARG A 212 -4.53 2.90 -6.31
N TYR A 213 -5.55 2.13 -6.02
CA TYR A 213 -6.96 2.38 -6.32
C TYR A 213 -7.73 2.47 -5.00
N GLN A 214 -8.73 3.33 -4.93
CA GLN A 214 -9.46 3.60 -3.67
C GLN A 214 -10.94 3.90 -3.88
N SER A 215 -11.71 3.73 -2.81
CA SER A 215 -13.12 4.08 -2.68
C SER A 215 -14.00 3.53 -3.80
N TYR A 216 -13.72 2.30 -4.26
CA TYR A 216 -14.54 1.65 -5.27
C TYR A 216 -15.45 0.56 -4.68
N PRO A 217 -16.56 0.21 -5.35
CA PRO A 217 -17.54 -0.73 -4.79
C PRO A 217 -16.97 -2.14 -4.55
N LEU A 218 -17.45 -2.76 -3.47
CA LEU A 218 -17.17 -4.15 -3.11
C LEU A 218 -17.87 -5.11 -4.09
N GLN A 219 -17.18 -6.19 -4.46
CA GLN A 219 -17.72 -7.26 -5.31
C GLN A 219 -17.08 -8.61 -4.97
N SER A 220 -17.78 -9.71 -5.28
CA SER A 220 -17.31 -11.07 -4.97
C SER A 220 -16.05 -11.45 -5.72
N SER A 221 -15.97 -11.16 -7.02
CA SER A 221 -14.73 -11.33 -7.79
C SER A 221 -13.78 -10.16 -7.53
N GLN A 222 -12.54 -10.45 -7.12
CA GLN A 222 -11.52 -9.40 -6.98
C GLN A 222 -11.23 -8.76 -8.35
N PRO A 223 -11.32 -7.42 -8.48
CA PRO A 223 -10.94 -6.75 -9.71
C PRO A 223 -9.42 -6.72 -9.86
N THR A 224 -8.94 -7.17 -11.02
CA THR A 224 -7.52 -7.17 -11.38
C THR A 224 -7.24 -6.40 -12.68
N ASN A 225 -8.25 -6.23 -13.54
CA ASN A 225 -8.12 -5.51 -14.80
C ASN A 225 -8.40 -4.01 -14.60
N THR A 226 -7.35 -3.19 -14.73
CA THR A 226 -7.41 -1.74 -14.53
C THR A 226 -8.21 -0.99 -15.61
N ALA A 227 -8.47 -1.63 -16.76
CA ALA A 227 -9.24 -1.04 -17.86
C ALA A 227 -10.76 -1.29 -17.74
N LEU A 228 -11.21 -2.09 -16.77
CA LEU A 228 -12.61 -2.39 -16.54
C LEU A 228 -13.10 -1.81 -15.21
N ALA A 229 -14.41 -1.56 -15.12
CA ALA A 229 -15.05 -1.24 -13.86
C ALA A 229 -14.87 -2.42 -12.87
N PRO A 230 -14.68 -2.14 -11.58
CA PRO A 230 -14.75 -0.82 -10.94
C PRO A 230 -13.43 -0.01 -11.00
N LEU A 231 -12.30 -0.62 -11.37
CA LEU A 231 -10.98 0.03 -11.31
C LEU A 231 -10.82 1.16 -12.34
N ALA A 232 -11.41 1.03 -13.51
CA ALA A 232 -11.33 2.06 -14.56
C ALA A 232 -11.94 3.41 -14.16
N SER A 233 -12.91 3.40 -13.23
CA SER A 233 -13.57 4.60 -12.71
C SER A 233 -13.18 4.94 -11.27
N ALA A 234 -12.33 4.12 -10.64
CA ALA A 234 -11.88 4.35 -9.29
C ALA A 234 -10.85 5.49 -9.24
N ALA A 235 -10.83 6.23 -8.13
CA ALA A 235 -9.75 7.17 -7.89
C ALA A 235 -8.42 6.42 -7.78
N THR A 236 -7.40 6.89 -8.49
CA THR A 236 -6.11 6.22 -8.59
C THR A 236 -4.93 7.16 -8.34
N ALA A 237 -3.84 6.62 -7.81
CA ALA A 237 -2.57 7.30 -7.64
C ALA A 237 -1.41 6.38 -8.01
N LEU A 238 -0.43 6.92 -8.75
CA LEU A 238 0.83 6.24 -8.99
C LEU A 238 1.62 6.18 -7.68
N LEU A 239 2.00 4.97 -7.27
CA LEU A 239 2.80 4.77 -6.06
C LEU A 239 4.28 4.73 -6.40
N VAL A 240 4.64 3.96 -7.41
CA VAL A 240 6.03 3.84 -7.90
C VAL A 240 6.03 3.43 -9.38
N ASP A 241 7.04 3.93 -10.09
CA ASP A 241 7.36 3.61 -11.48
C ASP A 241 8.55 2.66 -11.54
N ALA A 242 8.99 2.30 -12.77
CA ALA A 242 10.14 1.44 -13.00
C ALA A 242 10.00 0.04 -12.37
N VAL A 243 8.78 -0.45 -12.18
CA VAL A 243 8.51 -1.77 -11.61
C VAL A 243 8.85 -2.84 -12.64
N SER A 244 9.82 -3.70 -12.33
CA SER A 244 10.18 -4.85 -13.17
C SER A 244 9.47 -6.13 -12.73
N ASN A 245 9.15 -6.25 -11.44
CA ASN A 245 8.43 -7.37 -10.88
C ASN A 245 7.71 -6.96 -9.59
N CYS A 246 6.60 -7.62 -9.29
CA CYS A 246 5.87 -7.43 -8.05
C CYS A 246 5.09 -8.69 -7.69
N VAL A 247 5.27 -9.16 -6.47
CA VAL A 247 4.57 -10.34 -5.95
C VAL A 247 3.87 -9.97 -4.66
N PHE A 248 2.59 -10.31 -4.59
CA PHE A 248 1.79 -10.20 -3.38
C PHE A 248 1.48 -11.58 -2.84
N GLY A 249 1.57 -11.72 -1.52
CA GLY A 249 1.17 -12.90 -0.79
C GLY A 249 0.34 -12.52 0.41
N TYR A 250 -0.66 -13.33 0.73
CA TYR A 250 -1.41 -13.23 1.98
C TYR A 250 -1.61 -14.62 2.54
N THR A 251 -1.38 -14.76 3.84
CA THR A 251 -1.60 -16.00 4.57
C THR A 251 -2.25 -15.67 5.90
N ALA A 252 -3.43 -16.23 6.16
CA ALA A 252 -4.00 -16.24 7.50
C ALA A 252 -3.16 -17.20 8.35
N LEU A 253 -2.51 -16.69 9.40
CA LEU A 253 -1.68 -17.49 10.29
C LEU A 253 -2.56 -18.23 11.31
N ASP A 254 -3.56 -17.52 11.83
CA ASP A 254 -4.58 -18.03 12.72
C ASP A 254 -5.89 -17.23 12.52
N GLN A 255 -6.89 -17.43 13.39
CA GLN A 255 -8.17 -16.71 13.32
C GLN A 255 -8.06 -15.19 13.61
N GLN A 256 -6.95 -14.74 14.19
CA GLN A 256 -6.74 -13.41 14.76
C GLN A 256 -5.59 -12.64 14.09
N HIS A 257 -4.72 -13.31 13.33
CA HIS A 257 -3.56 -12.71 12.69
C HIS A 257 -3.39 -13.21 11.25
N GLY A 258 -2.92 -12.32 10.38
CA GLY A 258 -2.48 -12.65 9.04
C GLY A 258 -1.10 -12.07 8.76
N LEU A 259 -0.46 -12.59 7.73
CA LEU A 259 0.80 -12.10 7.19
C LEU A 259 0.62 -11.74 5.72
N VAL A 260 0.90 -10.49 5.38
CA VAL A 260 1.06 -10.06 4.00
C VAL A 260 2.55 -10.02 3.68
N THR A 261 2.91 -10.57 2.54
CA THR A 261 4.25 -10.48 1.96
C THR A 261 4.16 -9.67 0.67
N ILE A 262 5.03 -8.69 0.52
CA ILE A 262 5.17 -7.91 -0.71
C ILE A 262 6.61 -8.00 -1.15
N GLU A 263 6.84 -8.46 -2.37
CA GLU A 263 8.12 -8.37 -3.05
C GLU A 263 7.98 -7.37 -4.18
N LEU A 264 8.89 -6.39 -4.23
CA LEU A 264 8.89 -5.33 -5.22
C LEU A 264 10.29 -5.21 -5.82
N GLU A 265 10.37 -5.39 -7.14
CA GLU A 265 11.59 -5.16 -7.90
C GLU A 265 11.45 -3.93 -8.77
N LEU A 266 12.44 -3.05 -8.70
CA LEU A 266 12.54 -1.87 -9.54
C LEU A 266 13.78 -1.95 -10.42
N SER A 267 13.67 -1.51 -11.68
CA SER A 267 14.78 -1.48 -12.63
C SER A 267 14.86 -0.16 -13.39
N LEU A 268 16.03 0.48 -13.39
CA LEU A 268 16.29 1.70 -14.16
C LEU A 268 17.64 1.60 -14.88
N GLY A 269 17.59 1.49 -16.21
CA GLY A 269 18.79 1.23 -17.02
C GLY A 269 19.37 -0.15 -16.72
N SER A 270 20.64 -0.19 -16.29
CA SER A 270 21.33 -1.43 -15.87
C SER A 270 21.21 -1.73 -14.37
N GLU A 271 20.58 -0.85 -13.59
CA GLU A 271 20.45 -1.03 -12.13
C GLU A 271 19.12 -1.67 -11.79
N SER A 272 19.14 -2.67 -10.91
CA SER A 272 17.94 -3.30 -10.37
C SER A 272 18.10 -3.57 -8.88
N ILE A 273 16.98 -3.46 -8.16
CA ILE A 273 16.88 -3.77 -6.75
C ILE A 273 15.65 -4.64 -6.50
N SER A 274 15.71 -5.45 -5.45
CA SER A 274 14.58 -6.23 -4.94
C SER A 274 14.45 -5.99 -3.45
N LEU A 275 13.24 -5.58 -3.00
CA LEU A 275 12.90 -5.44 -1.59
C LEU A 275 11.72 -6.33 -1.25
N VAL A 276 11.80 -6.98 -0.10
CA VAL A 276 10.71 -7.77 0.47
C VAL A 276 10.23 -7.10 1.76
N ARG A 277 8.92 -7.00 1.95
CA ARG A 277 8.30 -6.52 3.18
C ARG A 277 7.26 -7.50 3.70
N PHE A 278 7.39 -7.81 4.99
CA PHE A 278 6.44 -8.61 5.75
C PHE A 278 5.58 -7.68 6.62
N ILE A 279 4.27 -7.84 6.55
CA ILE A 279 3.29 -7.00 7.26
C ILE A 279 2.36 -7.92 8.03
N HIS A 280 2.44 -7.85 9.36
CA HIS A 280 1.46 -8.48 10.23
C HIS A 280 0.17 -7.66 10.23
N VAL A 281 -0.97 -8.34 10.10
CA VAL A 281 -2.31 -7.75 10.09
C VAL A 281 -3.19 -8.41 11.14
N GLU A 282 -4.10 -7.63 11.74
CA GLU A 282 -5.05 -8.12 12.74
C GLU A 282 -6.31 -8.64 12.04
N ASN A 283 -6.63 -9.90 12.28
CA ASN A 283 -7.82 -10.60 11.81
C ASN A 283 -8.85 -10.81 12.94
N ARG A 284 -8.77 -10.04 14.03
CA ARG A 284 -9.76 -10.11 15.13
C ARG A 284 -10.99 -9.27 14.79
N PRO A 285 -12.14 -9.89 14.46
CA PRO A 285 -13.38 -9.18 14.16
C PRO A 285 -13.87 -8.28 15.31
#